data_AF-A0A1H9VZJ8-F1
#
_entry.id   AF-A0A1H9VZJ8-F1
#
_cell.length_a   1.000
_cell.length_b   1.000
_cell.length_c   1.000
_cell.angle_alpha   90.00
_cell.angle_beta   90.00
_cell.angle_gamma   90.00
#
_symmetry.space_group_name_H-M   'P 1'
#
loop_
_entity.id
_entity.type
_entity.pdbx_description
1 polymer ?
#
loop_
_entity_poly.entity_id
_entity_poly.type
_entity_poly.pdbx_seq_one_letter_code
_entity_poly.pdbx_strand_id
1 'polypeptide(L)'
;MRSDTTGFWTPVALSADLPAGTVIPARMAAGTIALWRSQTGHIAASADRCPHRGMSLSHGFVRGEVLSCIYHGWSYGRAGNCLRIPAHPGLTPPDAIRVVTHDVRDTGGIVWVASGIPAGDPPDLDGFTPLRSLTADADRAALALAAGAQADEDGRLVTNIAGQDLCLLLADQPEGRTLIHVLVRSGSDAAARIAASRSVERLRRMAESASHKGGVQ
;
A
#
# COMPACT_ATOMS: atom_id res chain seq x y z
N MET A 1 -11.92 19.56 -8.98
CA MET A 1 -10.51 19.40 -9.43
C MET A 1 -9.62 19.99 -8.33
N ARG A 2 -9.08 19.16 -7.42
CA ARG A 2 -8.21 19.67 -6.35
C ARG A 2 -6.87 20.07 -6.98
N SER A 3 -6.67 21.37 -7.12
CA SER A 3 -5.35 21.99 -7.31
C SER A 3 -4.79 22.22 -5.91
N ASP A 4 -4.21 21.19 -5.31
CA ASP A 4 -3.49 21.34 -4.04
C ASP A 4 -2.24 20.48 -4.11
N THR A 5 -1.08 21.13 -4.05
CA THR A 5 0.24 20.48 -4.12
C THR A 5 0.60 19.76 -2.83
N THR A 6 -0.27 19.88 -1.82
CA THR A 6 -0.17 19.23 -0.51
C THR A 6 -0.33 17.72 -0.66
N GLY A 7 0.76 17.00 -0.52
CA GLY A 7 0.76 15.55 -0.57
C GLY A 7 0.39 14.89 0.76
N PHE A 8 -0.02 13.63 0.69
CA PHE A 8 -0.41 12.82 1.85
C PHE A 8 0.18 11.41 1.74
N TRP A 9 0.30 10.73 2.88
CA TRP A 9 0.81 9.36 2.96
C TRP A 9 -0.32 8.34 2.85
N THR A 10 -0.26 7.50 1.83
CA THR A 10 -1.20 6.38 1.66
C THR A 10 -0.57 5.10 2.20
N PRO A 11 -1.21 4.39 3.14
CA PRO A 11 -0.75 3.05 3.53
C PRO A 11 -1.13 2.06 2.42
N VAL A 12 -0.15 1.32 1.91
CA VAL A 12 -0.33 0.47 0.72
C VAL A 12 -0.07 -1.01 0.95
N ALA A 13 0.68 -1.37 2.00
CA ALA A 13 1.02 -2.76 2.32
C ALA A 13 1.46 -2.87 3.78
N LEU A 14 1.42 -4.08 4.34
CA LEU A 14 2.17 -4.38 5.55
C LEU A 14 3.65 -4.57 5.19
N SER A 15 4.55 -4.14 6.07
CA SER A 15 5.99 -4.34 5.89
C SER A 15 6.34 -5.82 5.76
N ALA A 16 5.64 -6.69 6.50
CA ALA A 16 5.80 -8.13 6.49
C ALA A 16 5.34 -8.81 5.17
N ASP A 17 4.45 -8.17 4.40
CA ASP A 17 4.01 -8.68 3.10
C ASP A 17 5.03 -8.41 1.98
N LEU A 18 6.07 -7.61 2.28
CA LEU A 18 7.18 -7.30 1.37
C LEU A 18 8.55 -7.68 1.98
N PRO A 19 8.90 -8.98 2.03
CA PRO A 19 10.23 -9.41 2.44
C PRO A 19 11.35 -8.86 1.54
N ALA A 20 12.60 -8.90 2.03
CA ALA A 20 13.77 -8.51 1.25
C ALA A 20 13.89 -9.35 -0.03
N GLY A 21 14.25 -8.71 -1.14
CA GLY A 21 14.37 -9.36 -2.44
C GLY A 21 13.04 -9.66 -3.14
N THR A 22 11.93 -9.08 -2.70
CA THR A 22 10.60 -9.30 -3.28
C THR A 22 10.02 -8.03 -3.89
N VAL A 23 9.05 -8.23 -4.79
CA VAL A 23 8.22 -7.18 -5.37
C VAL A 23 6.76 -7.63 -5.31
N ILE A 24 5.86 -6.71 -4.96
CA ILE A 24 4.41 -6.92 -4.96
C ILE A 24 3.71 -5.78 -5.69
N PRO A 25 2.53 -6.03 -6.30
CA PRO A 25 1.66 -4.95 -6.75
C PRO A 25 1.01 -4.28 -5.54
N ALA A 26 0.94 -2.96 -5.57
CA ALA A 26 0.14 -2.16 -4.66
C ALA A 26 -0.65 -1.11 -5.45
N ARG A 27 -1.63 -0.49 -4.80
CA ARG A 27 -2.53 0.47 -5.45
C ARG A 27 -2.69 1.72 -4.60
N MET A 28 -2.75 2.85 -5.29
CA MET A 28 -3.00 4.17 -4.74
C MET A 28 -3.86 4.98 -5.72
N ALA A 29 -4.31 6.16 -5.33
CA ALA A 29 -5.11 7.04 -6.20
C ALA A 29 -4.41 7.38 -7.53
N ALA A 30 -3.08 7.47 -7.54
CA ALA A 30 -2.27 7.72 -8.74
C ALA A 30 -2.16 6.52 -9.69
N GLY A 31 -2.63 5.32 -9.29
CA GLY A 31 -2.59 4.11 -10.09
C GLY A 31 -1.93 2.92 -9.39
N THR A 32 -1.55 1.91 -10.18
CA THR A 32 -0.84 0.73 -9.71
C THR A 32 0.65 0.99 -9.58
N ILE A 33 1.23 0.55 -8.47
CA ILE A 33 2.66 0.67 -8.18
C ILE A 33 3.29 -0.71 -8.00
N ALA A 34 4.54 -0.85 -8.44
CA ALA A 34 5.43 -1.93 -8.07
C ALA A 34 6.16 -1.50 -6.80
N LEU A 35 5.80 -2.13 -5.68
CA LEU A 35 6.46 -1.95 -4.41
C LEU A 35 7.49 -3.06 -4.24
N TRP A 36 8.75 -2.70 -4.04
CA TRP A 36 9.83 -3.70 -3.96
C TRP A 36 10.82 -3.37 -2.86
N ARG A 37 11.45 -4.42 -2.34
CA ARG A 37 12.50 -4.33 -1.33
C ARG A 37 13.77 -4.96 -1.87
N SER A 38 14.87 -4.22 -1.84
CA SER A 38 16.18 -4.75 -2.21
C SER A 38 16.62 -5.90 -1.30
N GLN A 39 17.66 -6.61 -1.71
CA GLN A 39 18.22 -7.70 -0.91
C GLN A 39 18.76 -7.21 0.44
N THR A 40 19.26 -5.98 0.49
CA THR A 40 19.74 -5.32 1.71
C THR A 40 18.64 -4.64 2.53
N GLY A 41 17.38 -4.70 2.06
CA GLY A 41 16.21 -4.24 2.81
C GLY A 41 15.71 -2.84 2.44
N HIS A 42 16.35 -2.15 1.49
CA HIS A 42 15.92 -0.82 1.04
C HIS A 42 14.64 -0.91 0.22
N ILE A 43 13.62 -0.15 0.64
CA ILE A 43 12.33 -0.10 -0.05
C ILE A 43 12.32 0.94 -1.16
N ALA A 44 11.52 0.66 -2.20
CA ALA A 44 11.22 1.57 -3.30
C ALA A 44 9.80 1.32 -3.83
N ALA A 45 9.17 2.40 -4.28
CA ALA A 45 7.88 2.39 -4.95
C ALA A 45 8.03 3.03 -6.33
N SER A 46 7.66 2.30 -7.37
CA SER A 46 7.67 2.79 -8.75
C SER A 46 6.32 2.56 -9.40
N ALA A 47 5.98 3.34 -10.43
CA ALA A 47 4.83 3.03 -11.27
C ALA A 47 4.93 1.60 -11.79
N ASP A 48 3.82 0.86 -11.79
CA ASP A 48 3.81 -0.54 -12.20
C ASP A 48 3.80 -0.71 -13.73
N ARG A 49 4.72 -0.03 -14.42
CA ARG A 49 4.75 0.00 -15.87
C ARG A 49 6.16 0.21 -16.38
N CYS A 50 6.70 -0.81 -17.03
CA CYS A 50 8.02 -0.75 -17.67
C CYS A 50 8.01 0.27 -18.83
N PRO A 51 8.89 1.28 -18.86
CA PRO A 51 8.93 2.30 -19.91
C PRO A 51 9.26 1.72 -21.31
N HIS A 52 9.83 0.52 -21.39
CA HIS A 52 10.13 -0.13 -22.67
C HIS A 52 8.87 -0.54 -23.45
N ARG A 53 8.02 -1.40 -22.87
CA ARG A 53 6.82 -1.95 -23.54
C ARG A 53 5.60 -2.10 -22.63
N GLY A 54 5.60 -1.42 -21.49
CA GLY A 54 4.44 -1.34 -20.61
C GLY A 54 4.16 -2.57 -19.73
N MET A 55 5.04 -3.58 -19.70
CA MET A 55 4.88 -4.73 -18.80
C MET A 55 4.86 -4.28 -17.33
N SER A 56 3.96 -4.86 -16.53
CA SER A 56 3.94 -4.67 -15.08
C SER A 56 5.27 -5.07 -14.46
N LEU A 57 5.89 -4.13 -13.75
CA LEU A 57 7.15 -4.35 -13.04
C LEU A 57 6.94 -5.17 -11.76
N SER A 58 5.73 -5.18 -11.21
CA SER A 58 5.31 -6.00 -10.09
C SER A 58 5.37 -7.50 -10.38
N HIS A 59 5.30 -7.90 -11.66
CA HIS A 59 5.56 -9.27 -12.12
C HIS A 59 7.05 -9.57 -12.33
N GLY A 60 7.92 -8.60 -12.07
CA GLY A 60 9.37 -8.73 -12.18
C GLY A 60 10.00 -9.49 -11.03
N PHE A 61 11.30 -9.28 -10.86
CA PHE A 61 12.07 -9.86 -9.76
C PHE A 61 13.15 -8.88 -9.31
N VAL A 62 13.44 -8.89 -8.01
CA VAL A 62 14.55 -8.11 -7.44
C VAL A 62 15.84 -8.89 -7.61
N ARG A 63 16.91 -8.22 -8.03
CA ARG A 63 18.27 -8.78 -8.10
C ARG A 63 19.23 -7.85 -7.38
N GLY A 64 19.58 -8.18 -6.14
CA GLY A 64 20.39 -7.29 -5.31
C GLY A 64 19.64 -5.97 -5.05
N GLU A 65 20.13 -4.87 -5.62
CA GLU A 65 19.63 -3.51 -5.39
C GLU A 65 18.74 -2.97 -6.52
N VAL A 66 18.30 -3.82 -7.46
CA VAL A 66 17.52 -3.40 -8.63
C VAL A 66 16.28 -4.25 -8.87
N LEU A 67 15.23 -3.62 -9.38
CA LEU A 67 14.02 -4.30 -9.88
C LEU A 67 14.18 -4.59 -11.38
N SER A 68 14.05 -5.85 -11.76
CA SER A 68 14.18 -6.29 -13.15
C SER A 68 12.83 -6.70 -13.73
N CYS A 69 12.50 -6.15 -14.90
CA CYS A 69 11.28 -6.47 -15.62
C CYS A 69 11.33 -7.90 -16.16
N ILE A 70 10.26 -8.67 -15.94
CA ILE A 70 10.15 -10.07 -16.42
C ILE A 70 10.21 -10.20 -17.95
N TYR A 71 9.85 -9.15 -18.70
CA TYR A 71 9.71 -9.27 -20.15
C TYR A 71 11.07 -9.34 -20.87
N HIS A 72 11.93 -8.33 -20.68
CA HIS A 72 13.23 -8.23 -21.35
C HIS A 72 14.40 -8.06 -20.39
N GLY A 73 14.15 -8.18 -19.07
CA GLY A 73 15.18 -8.08 -18.04
C GLY A 73 15.78 -6.69 -17.86
N TRP A 74 15.14 -5.63 -18.36
CA TRP A 74 15.58 -4.26 -18.06
C TRP A 74 15.51 -4.03 -16.56
N SER A 75 16.61 -3.55 -15.97
CA SER A 75 16.73 -3.37 -14.52
C SER A 75 16.70 -1.88 -14.17
N TYR A 76 15.97 -1.54 -13.12
CA TYR A 76 15.78 -0.18 -12.63
C TYR A 76 16.26 -0.04 -11.19
N GLY A 77 16.95 1.05 -10.90
CA GLY A 77 17.35 1.41 -9.54
C GLY A 77 16.19 2.02 -8.74
N ARG A 78 16.43 2.30 -7.45
CA ARG A 78 15.44 2.93 -6.55
C ARG A 78 15.01 4.33 -6.99
N ALA A 79 15.89 5.06 -7.68
CA ALA A 79 15.59 6.34 -8.31
C ALA A 79 14.92 6.16 -9.70
N GLY A 80 14.54 4.95 -10.08
CA GLY A 80 13.84 4.64 -11.32
C GLY A 80 14.70 4.64 -12.58
N ASN A 81 15.98 5.02 -12.51
CA ASN A 81 16.89 5.00 -13.65
C ASN A 81 17.14 3.57 -14.15
N CYS A 82 17.12 3.38 -15.47
CA CYS A 82 17.51 2.12 -16.10
C CYS A 82 19.02 1.91 -15.90
N LEU A 83 19.39 0.81 -15.27
CA LEU A 83 20.77 0.47 -14.94
C LEU A 83 21.34 -0.60 -15.86
N ARG A 84 20.47 -1.41 -16.48
CA ARG A 84 20.90 -2.53 -17.32
C ARG A 84 19.88 -2.86 -18.40
N ILE A 85 20.36 -3.02 -19.63
CA ILE A 85 19.62 -3.57 -20.77
C ILE A 85 20.34 -4.86 -21.20
N PRO A 86 19.81 -6.06 -20.87
CA PRO A 86 20.54 -7.32 -21.10
C PRO A 86 20.96 -7.58 -22.55
N ALA A 87 20.17 -7.14 -23.53
CA ALA A 87 20.49 -7.28 -24.95
C ALA A 87 21.68 -6.42 -25.41
N HIS A 88 22.07 -5.41 -24.62
CA HIS A 88 23.18 -4.50 -24.90
C HIS A 88 24.09 -4.37 -23.66
N PRO A 89 24.84 -5.42 -23.29
CA PRO A 89 25.54 -5.49 -22.00
C PRO A 89 26.67 -4.45 -21.83
N GLY A 90 27.24 -3.94 -22.92
CA GLY A 90 28.25 -2.87 -22.90
C GLY A 90 27.68 -1.45 -22.99
N LEU A 91 26.36 -1.30 -23.12
CA LEU A 91 25.70 -0.01 -23.20
C LEU A 91 25.41 0.50 -21.78
N THR A 92 25.87 1.71 -21.47
CA THR A 92 25.30 2.51 -20.38
C THR A 92 23.93 3.03 -20.82
N PRO A 93 22.82 2.62 -20.19
CA PRO A 93 21.50 3.08 -20.60
C PRO A 93 21.38 4.61 -20.47
N PRO A 94 20.73 5.30 -21.42
CA PRO A 94 20.49 6.75 -21.31
C PRO A 94 19.67 7.11 -20.07
N ASP A 95 20.03 8.21 -19.40
CA ASP A 95 19.34 8.72 -18.21
C ASP A 95 17.87 9.04 -18.43
N ALA A 96 17.46 9.31 -19.68
CA ALA A 96 16.06 9.53 -20.04
C ALA A 96 15.17 8.28 -19.85
N ILE A 97 15.76 7.08 -19.81
CA ILE A 97 15.02 5.83 -19.59
C ILE A 97 14.81 5.65 -18.08
N ARG A 98 13.65 6.10 -17.60
CA ARG A 98 13.28 6.00 -16.19
C ARG A 98 11.87 5.46 -16.01
N VAL A 99 11.68 4.69 -14.94
CA VAL A 99 10.37 4.46 -14.36
C VAL A 99 10.04 5.60 -13.40
N VAL A 100 8.78 6.02 -13.36
CA VAL A 100 8.29 6.99 -12.37
C VAL A 100 8.39 6.37 -10.97
N THR A 101 8.86 7.15 -10.00
CA THR A 101 9.02 6.72 -8.60
C THR A 101 8.19 7.57 -7.67
N HIS A 102 7.85 7.02 -6.51
CA HIS A 102 7.12 7.69 -5.44
C HIS A 102 7.95 7.66 -4.15
N ASP A 103 7.81 8.69 -3.32
CA ASP A 103 8.38 8.67 -1.98
C ASP A 103 7.73 7.56 -1.16
N VAL A 104 8.55 6.83 -0.42
CA VAL A 104 8.13 5.66 0.34
C VAL A 104 8.80 5.63 1.70
N ARG A 105 8.05 5.25 2.72
CA ARG A 105 8.53 5.05 4.09
C ARG A 105 8.00 3.73 4.64
N ASP A 106 8.83 3.04 5.40
CA ASP A 106 8.49 1.79 6.09
C ASP A 106 8.58 2.06 7.60
N THR A 107 7.44 2.30 8.24
CA THR A 107 7.35 2.68 9.65
C THR A 107 6.04 2.19 10.27
N GLY A 108 6.06 1.85 11.56
CA GLY A 108 4.91 1.26 12.26
C GLY A 108 4.48 -0.11 11.71
N GLY A 109 5.37 -0.80 10.98
CA GLY A 109 5.07 -2.05 10.28
C GLY A 109 4.17 -1.90 9.04
N ILE A 110 3.96 -0.66 8.59
CA ILE A 110 3.21 -0.30 7.39
C ILE A 110 4.15 0.33 6.37
N VAL A 111 3.94 -0.01 5.10
CA VAL A 111 4.56 0.70 3.98
C VAL A 111 3.65 1.82 3.54
N TRP A 112 4.18 3.03 3.61
CA TRP A 112 3.53 4.29 3.24
C TRP A 112 4.11 4.81 1.94
N VAL A 113 3.25 5.21 1.01
CA VAL A 113 3.65 5.82 -0.26
C VAL A 113 2.98 7.18 -0.39
N ALA A 114 3.78 8.20 -0.72
CA ALA A 114 3.28 9.55 -0.84
C ALA A 114 2.52 9.75 -2.15
N SER A 115 1.37 10.41 -2.05
CA SER A 115 0.69 11.04 -3.18
C SER A 115 1.05 12.52 -3.18
N GLY A 116 1.69 13.03 -4.22
CA GLY A 116 2.18 14.42 -4.24
C GLY A 116 3.43 14.62 -3.37
N ILE A 117 3.64 15.84 -2.87
CA ILE A 117 4.78 16.18 -2.00
C ILE A 117 4.26 16.25 -0.55
N PRO A 118 4.52 15.25 0.30
CA PRO A 118 4.00 15.24 1.66
C PRO A 118 4.69 16.30 2.52
N ALA A 119 3.93 16.94 3.41
CA ALA A 119 4.44 18.01 4.27
C ALA A 119 5.32 17.51 5.43
N GLY A 120 5.37 16.19 5.68
CA GLY A 120 6.11 15.59 6.79
C GLY A 120 6.21 14.07 6.67
N ASP A 121 6.47 13.40 7.80
CA ASP A 121 6.54 11.93 7.88
C ASP A 121 5.14 11.29 7.98
N PRO A 122 5.00 9.98 7.70
CA PRO A 122 3.75 9.25 7.91
C PRO A 122 3.30 9.31 9.38
N PRO A 123 1.99 9.12 9.65
CA PRO A 123 1.46 9.19 11.01
C PRO A 123 2.04 8.09 11.91
N ASP A 124 2.29 8.44 13.17
CA ASP A 124 2.69 7.46 14.19
C ASP A 124 1.51 6.58 14.60
N LEU A 125 1.77 5.27 14.69
CA LEU A 125 0.79 4.24 15.03
C LEU A 125 0.91 3.78 16.49
N ASP A 126 1.59 4.56 17.33
CA ASP A 126 1.83 4.37 18.76
C ASP A 126 0.82 3.46 19.48
N GLY A 127 1.35 2.42 20.12
CA GLY A 127 0.57 1.46 20.89
C GLY A 127 -0.22 0.44 20.06
N PHE A 128 -0.09 0.45 18.72
CA PHE A 128 -0.66 -0.55 17.83
C PHE A 128 0.40 -1.29 17.01
N THR A 129 0.11 -2.54 16.64
CA THR A 129 0.93 -3.37 15.76
C THR A 129 0.08 -3.98 14.64
N PRO A 130 0.60 -4.10 13.40
CA PRO A 130 -0.14 -4.71 12.32
C PRO A 130 -0.56 -6.16 12.60
N LEU A 131 -1.79 -6.48 12.19
CA LEU A 131 -2.35 -7.82 12.23
C LEU A 131 -2.47 -8.42 10.83
N ARG A 132 -3.18 -7.73 9.93
CA ARG A 132 -3.46 -8.17 8.56
C ARG A 132 -4.03 -7.05 7.71
N SER A 133 -4.09 -7.28 6.41
CA SER A 133 -4.87 -6.46 5.48
C SER A 133 -6.10 -7.22 4.96
N LEU A 134 -7.12 -6.48 4.55
CA LEU A 134 -8.25 -6.99 3.76
C LEU A 134 -8.80 -5.89 2.85
N THR A 135 -9.39 -6.27 1.73
CA THR A 135 -10.09 -5.34 0.83
C THR A 135 -11.59 -5.45 1.07
N ALA A 136 -12.26 -4.30 1.05
CA ALA A 136 -13.71 -4.17 1.10
C ALA A 136 -14.24 -3.58 -0.20
N ASP A 137 -15.35 -4.13 -0.71
CA ASP A 137 -16.15 -3.54 -1.79
C ASP A 137 -17.12 -2.49 -1.23
N ALA A 138 -16.56 -1.51 -0.52
CA ALA A 138 -17.25 -0.41 0.13
C ALA A 138 -16.29 0.78 0.29
N ASP A 139 -16.84 2.00 0.32
CA ASP A 139 -16.06 3.20 0.59
C ASP A 139 -15.72 3.37 2.09
N ARG A 140 -14.82 4.33 2.38
CA ARG A 140 -14.41 4.66 3.75
C ARG A 140 -15.58 5.06 4.65
N ALA A 141 -16.59 5.74 4.11
CA ALA A 141 -17.72 6.23 4.88
C ALA A 141 -18.60 5.07 5.37
N ALA A 142 -18.89 4.10 4.51
CA ALA A 142 -19.62 2.89 4.87
C ALA A 142 -18.87 2.06 5.91
N LEU A 143 -17.53 1.95 5.80
CA LEU A 143 -16.69 1.27 6.78
C LEU A 143 -16.67 1.99 8.13
N ALA A 144 -16.54 3.31 8.14
CA ALA A 144 -16.59 4.13 9.34
C ALA A 144 -17.95 3.99 10.06
N LEU A 145 -19.05 4.05 9.30
CA LEU A 145 -20.39 3.82 9.82
C LEU A 145 -20.54 2.41 10.42
N ALA A 146 -20.07 1.37 9.73
CA ALA A 146 -20.10 0.00 10.22
C ALA A 146 -19.22 -0.21 11.47
N ALA A 147 -18.15 0.58 11.63
CA ALA A 147 -17.31 0.62 12.81
C ALA A 147 -17.92 1.38 14.00
N GLY A 148 -18.99 2.16 13.76
CA GLY A 148 -19.55 3.08 14.76
C GLY A 148 -18.57 4.19 15.17
N ALA A 149 -17.62 4.56 14.30
CA ALA A 149 -16.57 5.52 14.57
C ALA A 149 -16.32 6.42 13.36
N GLN A 150 -15.71 7.58 13.57
CA GLN A 150 -15.28 8.46 12.48
C GLN A 150 -13.81 8.19 12.15
N ALA A 151 -13.48 8.13 10.86
CA ALA A 151 -12.11 8.18 10.40
C ALA A 151 -11.65 9.63 10.29
N ASP A 152 -10.37 9.89 10.55
CA ASP A 152 -9.76 11.18 10.23
C ASP A 152 -9.55 11.37 8.71
N GLU A 153 -8.99 12.52 8.34
CA GLU A 153 -8.76 12.89 6.94
C GLU A 153 -7.85 11.87 6.20
N ASP A 154 -6.88 11.29 6.92
CA ASP A 154 -5.94 10.29 6.40
C ASP A 154 -6.49 8.86 6.42
N GLY A 155 -7.69 8.66 6.96
CA GLY A 155 -8.40 7.38 6.94
C GLY A 155 -8.06 6.48 8.11
N ARG A 156 -7.39 7.02 9.14
CA ARG A 156 -7.18 6.32 10.39
C ARG A 156 -8.45 6.40 11.23
N LEU A 157 -8.83 5.25 11.76
CA LEU A 157 -10.00 5.07 12.61
C LEU A 157 -9.59 4.22 13.81
N VAL A 158 -9.70 4.78 15.02
CA VAL A 158 -9.48 4.05 16.27
C VAL A 158 -10.84 3.77 16.91
N THR A 159 -11.10 2.51 17.23
CA THR A 159 -12.41 2.07 17.72
C THR A 159 -12.30 0.83 18.61
N ASN A 160 -13.34 0.54 19.38
CA ASN A 160 -13.48 -0.73 20.09
C ASN A 160 -14.54 -1.59 19.40
N ILE A 161 -14.14 -2.72 18.81
CA ILE A 161 -15.07 -3.64 18.14
C ILE A 161 -15.07 -4.97 18.87
N ALA A 162 -16.22 -5.31 19.45
CA ALA A 162 -16.42 -6.53 20.24
C ALA A 162 -15.36 -6.69 21.36
N GLY A 163 -15.07 -5.60 22.08
CA GLY A 163 -14.12 -5.60 23.19
C GLY A 163 -12.65 -5.53 22.78
N GLN A 164 -12.34 -5.36 21.48
CA GLN A 164 -10.97 -5.21 20.98
C GLN A 164 -10.71 -3.76 20.59
N ASP A 165 -9.69 -3.15 21.19
CA ASP A 165 -9.16 -1.85 20.74
C ASP A 165 -8.39 -2.04 19.44
N LEU A 166 -8.89 -1.43 18.37
CA LEU A 166 -8.34 -1.55 17.02
C LEU A 166 -8.01 -0.17 16.46
N CYS A 167 -6.96 -0.14 15.64
CA CYS A 167 -6.69 0.95 14.73
C CYS A 167 -6.83 0.41 13.31
N LEU A 168 -7.73 0.98 12.53
CA LEU A 168 -7.92 0.67 11.11
C LEU A 168 -7.33 1.81 10.29
N LEU A 169 -6.53 1.48 9.28
CA LEU A 169 -6.14 2.44 8.24
C LEU A 169 -6.92 2.11 6.99
N LEU A 170 -7.75 3.05 6.55
CA LEU A 170 -8.67 2.91 5.43
C LEU A 170 -8.13 3.69 4.22
N ALA A 171 -7.53 2.98 3.28
CA ALA A 171 -6.98 3.56 2.06
C ALA A 171 -7.93 3.34 0.88
N ASP A 172 -8.38 4.43 0.25
CA ASP A 172 -9.23 4.36 -0.94
C ASP A 172 -8.52 3.65 -2.11
N GLN A 173 -9.27 2.82 -2.82
CA GLN A 173 -8.82 2.07 -3.97
C GLN A 173 -9.71 2.32 -5.19
N PRO A 174 -9.20 2.07 -6.42
CA PRO A 174 -10.03 2.13 -7.62
C PRO A 174 -11.27 1.25 -7.52
N GLU A 175 -12.32 1.63 -8.26
CA GLU A 175 -13.61 0.93 -8.34
C GLU A 175 -14.42 0.98 -7.02
N GLY A 176 -14.24 2.03 -6.21
CA GLY A 176 -15.02 2.23 -4.99
C GLY A 176 -14.69 1.25 -3.86
N ARG A 177 -13.51 0.63 -3.93
CA ARG A 177 -13.01 -0.29 -2.91
C ARG A 177 -12.19 0.44 -1.87
N THR A 178 -12.02 -0.20 -0.71
CA THR A 178 -11.12 0.28 0.34
C THR A 178 -10.18 -0.83 0.77
N LEU A 179 -8.88 -0.54 0.86
CA LEU A 179 -7.90 -1.37 1.54
C LEU A 179 -7.92 -1.03 3.03
N ILE A 180 -8.09 -2.04 3.87
CA ILE A 180 -8.12 -1.91 5.32
C ILE A 180 -6.87 -2.58 5.88
N HIS A 181 -5.98 -1.80 6.48
CA HIS A 181 -4.95 -2.35 7.35
C HIS A 181 -5.49 -2.41 8.78
N VAL A 182 -5.47 -3.60 9.36
CA VAL A 182 -5.94 -3.86 10.72
C VAL A 182 -4.75 -3.87 11.65
N LEU A 183 -4.78 -3.01 12.65
CA LEU A 183 -3.81 -2.98 13.73
C LEU A 183 -4.51 -3.23 15.06
N VAL A 184 -3.84 -4.00 15.92
CA VAL A 184 -4.28 -4.34 17.28
C VAL A 184 -3.35 -3.71 18.30
N ARG A 185 -3.76 -3.62 19.57
CA ARG A 185 -2.87 -3.14 20.63
C ARG A 185 -1.55 -3.92 20.66
N SER A 186 -0.45 -3.22 20.85
CA SER A 186 0.85 -3.84 21.08
C SER A 186 0.78 -4.76 22.29
N GLY A 187 1.29 -5.99 22.14
CA GLY A 187 1.20 -7.03 23.18
C GLY A 187 -0.10 -7.83 23.22
N SER A 188 -1.04 -7.62 22.29
CA SER A 188 -2.22 -8.50 22.15
C SER A 188 -1.82 -9.95 21.93
N ASP A 189 -2.41 -10.86 22.72
CA ASP A 189 -2.19 -12.30 22.60
C ASP A 189 -2.87 -12.89 21.35
N ALA A 190 -2.65 -14.20 21.12
CA ALA A 190 -3.22 -14.89 19.97
C ALA A 190 -4.76 -14.88 19.94
N ALA A 191 -5.41 -14.98 21.10
CA ALA A 191 -6.87 -15.01 21.19
C ALA A 191 -7.47 -13.65 20.80
N ALA A 192 -6.90 -12.56 21.33
CA ALA A 192 -7.25 -11.18 21.00
C ALA A 192 -7.03 -10.91 19.50
N ARG A 193 -5.89 -11.32 18.94
CA ARG A 193 -5.58 -11.18 17.50
C ARG A 193 -6.58 -11.93 16.61
N ILE A 194 -6.96 -13.15 16.97
CA ILE A 194 -7.97 -13.93 16.24
C ILE A 194 -9.35 -13.27 16.35
N ALA A 195 -9.73 -12.80 17.54
CA ALA A 195 -10.98 -12.10 17.77
C ALA A 195 -11.07 -10.82 16.93
N ALA A 196 -10.01 -9.99 16.97
CA ALA A 196 -9.87 -8.80 16.15
C ALA A 196 -10.02 -9.10 14.64
N SER A 197 -9.29 -10.09 14.13
CA SER A 197 -9.41 -10.49 12.72
C SER A 197 -10.84 -10.87 12.34
N ARG A 198 -11.55 -11.62 13.19
CA ARG A 198 -12.94 -12.04 12.94
C ARG A 198 -13.91 -10.86 13.04
N SER A 199 -13.67 -9.93 13.96
CA SER A 199 -14.47 -8.73 14.14
C SER A 199 -14.40 -7.81 12.92
N VAL A 200 -13.20 -7.57 12.39
CA VAL A 200 -13.05 -6.72 11.19
C VAL A 200 -13.61 -7.41 9.94
N GLU A 201 -13.50 -8.73 9.82
CA GLU A 201 -14.16 -9.48 8.73
C GLU A 201 -15.69 -9.33 8.76
N ARG A 202 -16.31 -9.33 9.95
CA ARG A 202 -17.75 -9.06 10.08
C ARG A 202 -18.08 -7.60 9.72
N LEU A 203 -17.28 -6.65 10.18
CA LEU A 203 -17.44 -5.24 9.85
C LEU A 203 -17.39 -5.00 8.33
N ARG A 204 -16.41 -5.61 7.64
CA ARG A 204 -16.32 -5.56 6.18
C ARG A 204 -17.63 -5.97 5.53
N ARG A 205 -18.15 -7.15 5.89
CA ARG A 205 -19.38 -7.70 5.29
C ARG A 205 -20.59 -6.80 5.56
N MET A 206 -20.66 -6.17 6.73
CA MET A 206 -21.71 -5.21 7.07
C MET A 206 -21.65 -3.98 6.16
N ALA A 207 -20.46 -3.40 5.97
CA ALA A 207 -20.24 -2.25 5.10
C ALA A 207 -20.60 -2.58 3.64
N GLU A 208 -20.08 -3.69 3.11
CA GLU A 208 -20.39 -4.15 1.75
C GLU A 208 -21.89 -4.36 1.54
N SER A 209 -22.57 -4.99 2.51
CA SER A 209 -24.03 -5.21 2.44
C SER A 209 -24.83 -3.90 2.44
N ALA A 210 -24.37 -2.88 3.16
CA ALA A 210 -25.02 -1.58 3.20
C ALA A 210 -24.83 -0.83 1.87
N SER A 211 -23.62 -0.86 1.30
CA SER A 211 -23.32 -0.25 0.01
C SER A 211 -24.12 -0.86 -1.14
N HIS A 212 -24.34 -2.19 -1.14
CA HIS A 212 -25.16 -2.85 -2.16
C HIS A 212 -26.66 -2.50 -2.06
N LYS A 213 -27.18 -2.28 -0.84
CA LYS A 213 -28.59 -1.89 -0.63
C LYS A 213 -28.86 -0.43 -1.02
N GLY A 214 -27.86 0.44 -0.98
CA GLY A 214 -27.97 1.84 -1.38
C GLY A 214 -27.89 2.09 -2.90
N GLY A 215 -27.42 1.11 -3.69
CA GLY A 215 -27.30 1.21 -5.15
C GLY A 215 -28.53 0.77 -5.95
N VAL A 216 -29.61 0.37 -5.27
CA VAL A 216 -30.91 0.05 -5.88
C VAL A 216 -31.89 1.18 -5.55
N GLN A 217 -31.70 2.33 -6.18
CA GLN A 217 -32.70 3.40 -6.30
C GLN A 217 -32.61 4.02 -7.70
#